data_AF-A0A953UYU9-F1
#
_entry.id   AF-A0A953UYU9-F1
#
_cell.length_a   1.000
_cell.length_b   1.000
_cell.length_c   1.000
_cell.angle_alpha   90.00
_cell.angle_beta   90.00
_cell.angle_gamma   90.00
#
_symmetry.space_group_name_H-M   'P 1'
#
loop_
_entity.id
_entity.type
_entity.pdbx_description
1 polymer ?
#
loop_
_entity_poly.entity_id
_entity_poly.type
_entity_poly.pdbx_seq_one_letter_code
_entity_poly.pdbx_strand_id
1 'polypeptide(L)'
;MIGKLGVVLSAMASLCAAADTLWEPATVVAVEQVSTPAKEPDASCRSLPKGATPPARCRPSALRAEQFWRVTVDVGNKRFVVRPYRSAKLLDALNQDATDYVDPHLTPGAPIEGAVVSSKTIRLRTDQGAGIPAIVDSQELLSTIQVTSKPESAPPPRPQAFAAWAPSSDKVVLLENSDFLDLETQEIKSQDIGDGAVLYSFAGASSPVRVASNKPVFLVMAESESASGGNMELSRLQVGQGARQMPYSLTRNRSASSLPITVTQPSVTLRKVNVRDPLPPGEYVILVENSNRGFLFEVR
;
A
#
# COMPACT_ATOMS: atom_id res chain seq x y z
N MET A 1 -27.04 -44.45 54.59
CA MET A 1 -26.72 -43.03 54.82
C MET A 1 -26.45 -42.38 53.46
N ILE A 2 -27.30 -41.40 53.13
CA ILE A 2 -27.36 -40.67 51.87
C ILE A 2 -26.46 -39.44 52.02
N GLY A 3 -25.60 -39.17 51.04
CA GLY A 3 -24.81 -37.93 50.96
C GLY A 3 -24.77 -37.41 49.53
N LYS A 4 -25.69 -36.48 49.24
CA LYS A 4 -25.79 -35.70 48.01
C LYS A 4 -24.67 -34.66 47.92
N LEU A 5 -24.03 -34.52 46.75
CA LEU A 5 -23.40 -33.31 46.18
C LEU A 5 -22.81 -33.75 44.81
N GLY A 6 -23.24 -33.32 43.63
CA GLY A 6 -23.98 -32.12 43.25
C GLY A 6 -23.05 -31.01 42.76
N VAL A 7 -22.26 -31.23 41.69
CA VAL A 7 -21.58 -30.17 40.90
C VAL A 7 -21.44 -30.69 39.45
N VAL A 8 -22.38 -30.35 38.57
CA VAL A 8 -22.34 -29.29 37.54
C VAL A 8 -21.40 -29.59 36.36
N LEU A 9 -22.06 -29.66 35.20
CA LEU A 9 -21.54 -29.73 33.84
C LEU A 9 -20.35 -28.78 33.58
N SER A 10 -19.38 -29.28 32.81
CA SER A 10 -18.79 -28.48 31.74
C SER A 10 -18.34 -29.39 30.61
N ALA A 11 -19.26 -29.65 29.68
CA ALA A 11 -18.93 -30.21 28.38
C ALA A 11 -18.30 -29.08 27.55
N MET A 12 -16.97 -29.07 27.43
CA MET A 12 -16.29 -28.28 26.42
C MET A 12 -16.58 -28.89 25.04
N ALA A 13 -17.68 -28.46 24.43
CA ALA A 13 -17.82 -28.51 22.99
C ALA A 13 -16.84 -27.49 22.40
N SER A 14 -15.64 -27.97 22.07
CA SER A 14 -14.70 -27.23 21.24
C SER A 14 -15.30 -27.14 19.84
N LEU A 15 -16.13 -26.12 19.60
CA LEU A 15 -16.48 -25.69 18.25
C LEU A 15 -15.17 -25.23 17.60
N CYS A 16 -14.52 -26.13 16.86
CA CYS A 16 -13.65 -25.73 15.77
C CYS A 16 -14.55 -25.03 14.75
N ALA A 17 -14.69 -23.71 14.89
CA ALA A 17 -15.10 -22.87 13.78
C ALA A 17 -13.99 -22.96 12.74
N ALA A 18 -14.08 -23.97 11.85
CA ALA A 18 -13.46 -23.86 10.55
C ALA A 18 -14.10 -22.61 9.94
N ALA A 19 -13.33 -21.53 9.84
CA ALA A 19 -13.76 -20.34 9.14
C ALA A 19 -14.09 -20.79 7.71
N ASP A 20 -15.37 -20.97 7.41
CA ASP A 20 -15.84 -21.31 6.09
C ASP A 20 -15.33 -20.20 5.16
N THR A 21 -14.30 -20.54 4.40
CA THR A 21 -13.70 -19.60 3.47
C THR A 21 -14.74 -19.41 2.37
N LEU A 22 -15.38 -18.25 2.34
CA LEU A 22 -16.46 -17.96 1.40
C LEU A 22 -15.89 -18.03 -0.02
N TRP A 23 -16.36 -19.01 -0.80
CA TRP A 23 -16.00 -19.18 -2.21
C TRP A 23 -16.90 -18.27 -3.05
N GLU A 24 -16.29 -17.39 -3.84
CA GLU A 24 -16.97 -16.49 -4.75
C GLU A 24 -16.73 -16.90 -6.21
N PRO A 25 -17.71 -16.73 -7.11
CA PRO A 25 -17.50 -16.98 -8.52
C PRO A 25 -16.42 -16.06 -9.07
N ALA A 26 -15.56 -16.62 -9.90
CA ALA A 26 -14.40 -15.97 -10.44
C ALA A 26 -14.14 -16.36 -11.90
N THR A 27 -13.39 -15.54 -12.63
CA THR A 27 -13.06 -15.78 -14.02
C THR A 27 -11.57 -15.59 -14.23
N VAL A 28 -10.91 -16.54 -14.90
CA VAL A 28 -9.51 -16.36 -15.29
C VAL A 28 -9.45 -15.36 -16.44
N VAL A 29 -8.70 -14.27 -16.27
CA VAL A 29 -8.53 -13.20 -17.29
C VAL A 29 -7.33 -13.50 -18.18
N ALA A 30 -6.21 -13.88 -17.57
CA ALA A 30 -4.96 -14.11 -18.27
C ALA A 30 -4.11 -15.15 -17.55
N VAL A 31 -3.28 -15.84 -18.32
CA VAL A 31 -2.31 -16.83 -17.82
C VAL A 31 -1.01 -16.55 -18.55
N GLU A 32 0.01 -16.11 -17.82
CA GLU A 32 1.27 -15.65 -18.38
C GLU A 32 2.42 -16.42 -17.75
N GLN A 33 3.37 -16.85 -18.57
CA GLN A 33 4.65 -17.37 -18.08
C GLN A 33 5.60 -16.20 -17.91
N VAL A 34 6.00 -15.92 -16.67
CA VAL A 34 6.93 -14.85 -16.33
C VAL A 34 8.30 -15.46 -16.13
N SER A 35 9.30 -14.91 -16.80
CA SER A 35 10.71 -15.20 -16.53
C SER A 35 11.36 -13.98 -15.91
N THR A 36 11.91 -14.14 -14.72
CA THR A 36 12.77 -13.14 -14.11
C THR A 36 14.22 -13.52 -14.44
N PRO A 37 14.99 -12.61 -15.04
CA PRO A 37 16.37 -12.91 -15.38
C PRO A 37 17.18 -13.15 -14.10
N ALA A 38 18.19 -14.01 -14.22
CA ALA A 38 19.15 -14.27 -13.16
C ALA A 38 19.69 -12.95 -12.62
N LYS A 39 19.54 -12.72 -11.30
CA LYS A 39 20.04 -11.51 -10.67
C LYS A 39 21.56 -11.52 -10.75
N GLU A 40 22.15 -10.45 -11.28
CA GLU A 40 23.60 -10.37 -11.35
C GLU A 40 24.19 -10.42 -9.93
N PRO A 41 25.16 -11.33 -9.66
CA PRO A 41 25.76 -11.41 -8.35
C PRO A 41 26.43 -10.09 -8.00
N ASP A 42 25.98 -9.53 -6.88
CA ASP A 42 26.60 -8.39 -6.21
C ASP A 42 28.12 -8.60 -6.11
N ALA A 43 28.90 -7.53 -6.27
CA ALA A 43 30.36 -7.58 -6.16
C ALA A 43 30.83 -8.24 -4.85
N SER A 44 30.07 -8.07 -3.76
CA SER A 44 30.32 -8.75 -2.48
C SER A 44 30.24 -10.28 -2.56
N CYS A 45 29.40 -10.83 -3.45
CA CYS A 45 29.29 -12.27 -3.68
C CYS A 45 30.47 -12.84 -4.47
N ARG A 46 31.21 -12.00 -5.23
CA ARG A 46 32.39 -12.43 -6.00
C ARG A 46 33.66 -12.53 -5.15
N SER A 47 33.69 -11.85 -4.00
CA SER A 47 34.86 -11.75 -3.12
C SER A 47 34.95 -12.79 -2.00
N LEU A 48 34.10 -13.83 -2.04
CA LEU A 48 34.02 -14.80 -0.95
C LEU A 48 35.29 -15.68 -0.88
N PRO A 49 35.91 -15.81 0.31
CA PRO A 49 37.06 -16.70 0.50
C PRO A 49 36.71 -18.15 0.13
N LYS A 50 37.65 -18.84 -0.52
CA LYS A 50 37.47 -20.25 -0.90
C LYS A 50 37.21 -21.09 0.35
N GLY A 51 36.03 -21.73 0.43
CA GLY A 51 35.61 -22.55 1.56
C GLY A 51 34.71 -21.85 2.59
N ALA A 52 34.46 -20.55 2.45
CA ALA A 52 33.46 -19.85 3.27
C ALA A 52 32.04 -20.16 2.79
N THR A 53 31.11 -20.39 3.73
CA THR A 53 29.68 -20.55 3.41
C THR A 53 29.12 -19.23 2.90
N PRO A 54 28.57 -19.16 1.67
CA PRO A 54 28.06 -17.93 1.11
C PRO A 54 26.86 -17.41 1.94
N PRO A 55 26.77 -16.08 2.18
CA PRO A 55 25.58 -15.49 2.77
C PRO A 55 24.36 -15.77 1.86
N ALA A 56 23.16 -15.81 2.44
CA ALA A 56 21.94 -16.26 1.75
C ALA A 56 21.71 -15.59 0.38
N ARG A 57 21.98 -14.29 0.28
CA ARG A 57 21.86 -13.49 -0.95
C ARG A 57 22.86 -13.87 -2.07
N CYS A 58 23.94 -14.55 -1.72
CA CYS A 58 24.99 -14.99 -2.64
C CYS A 58 24.91 -16.48 -2.95
N ARG A 59 23.90 -17.19 -2.42
CA ARG A 59 23.69 -18.60 -2.75
C ARG A 59 23.26 -18.69 -4.21
N PRO A 60 23.72 -19.71 -4.96
CA PRO A 60 23.32 -19.90 -6.36
C PRO A 60 21.81 -19.90 -6.57
N SER A 61 21.03 -20.41 -5.60
CA SER A 61 19.57 -20.41 -5.64
C SER A 61 18.96 -19.00 -5.70
N ALA A 62 19.58 -18.00 -5.07
CA ALA A 62 19.10 -16.61 -5.06
C ALA A 62 19.51 -15.81 -6.30
N LEU A 63 20.35 -16.39 -7.16
CA LEU A 63 20.89 -15.77 -8.37
C LEU A 63 20.36 -16.43 -9.65
N ARG A 64 19.56 -17.49 -9.54
CA ARG A 64 18.98 -18.17 -10.69
C ARG A 64 17.89 -17.33 -11.33
N ALA A 65 17.73 -17.49 -12.64
CA ALA A 65 16.53 -17.02 -13.31
C ALA A 65 15.35 -17.82 -12.75
N GLU A 66 14.27 -17.14 -12.34
CA GLU A 66 13.05 -17.81 -11.92
C GLU A 66 12.05 -17.77 -13.06
N GLN A 67 11.49 -18.92 -13.40
CA GLN A 67 10.34 -19.02 -14.29
C GLN A 67 9.14 -19.47 -13.47
N PHE A 68 8.07 -18.69 -13.50
CA PHE A 68 6.84 -19.03 -12.81
C PHE A 68 5.64 -18.57 -13.64
N TRP A 69 4.49 -19.14 -13.33
CA TRP A 69 3.26 -18.73 -13.96
C TRP A 69 2.50 -17.71 -13.11
N ARG A 70 1.94 -16.74 -13.80
CA ARG A 70 1.12 -15.67 -13.25
C ARG A 70 -0.28 -15.81 -13.83
N VAL A 71 -1.26 -15.92 -12.95
CA VAL A 71 -2.67 -16.03 -13.33
C VAL A 71 -3.38 -14.78 -12.86
N THR A 72 -4.03 -14.08 -13.79
CA THR A 72 -4.90 -12.95 -13.47
C THR A 72 -6.31 -13.49 -13.37
N VAL A 73 -6.98 -13.28 -12.24
CA VAL A 73 -8.34 -13.76 -11.96
C VAL A 73 -9.21 -12.61 -11.49
N ASP A 74 -10.42 -12.53 -11.99
CA ASP A 74 -11.44 -11.60 -11.51
C ASP A 74 -12.34 -12.34 -10.52
N VAL A 75 -12.45 -11.84 -9.29
CA VAL A 75 -13.27 -12.40 -8.21
C VAL A 75 -14.13 -11.27 -7.68
N GLY A 76 -15.45 -11.36 -7.91
CA GLY A 76 -16.37 -10.26 -7.61
C GLY A 76 -15.99 -8.96 -8.34
N ASN A 77 -15.73 -7.89 -7.59
CA ASN A 77 -15.31 -6.59 -8.13
C ASN A 77 -13.79 -6.37 -8.07
N LYS A 78 -13.00 -7.44 -7.90
CA LYS A 78 -11.55 -7.36 -7.75
C LYS A 78 -10.87 -8.23 -8.81
N ARG A 79 -9.76 -7.74 -9.34
CA ARG A 79 -8.82 -8.47 -10.18
C ARG A 79 -7.58 -8.79 -9.36
N PHE A 80 -7.21 -10.06 -9.27
CA PHE A 80 -6.04 -10.53 -8.58
C PHE A 80 -5.04 -11.08 -9.58
N VAL A 81 -3.79 -10.66 -9.46
CA VAL A 81 -2.65 -11.26 -10.15
C VAL A 81 -1.97 -12.18 -9.15
N VAL A 82 -1.99 -13.48 -9.42
CA VAL A 82 -1.63 -14.50 -8.44
C VAL A 82 -0.64 -15.51 -9.00
N ARG A 83 0.15 -16.10 -8.10
CA ARG A 83 1.04 -17.22 -8.38
C ARG A 83 0.48 -18.48 -7.73
N PRO A 84 -0.18 -19.38 -8.47
CA PRO A 84 -0.67 -20.64 -7.94
C PRO A 84 0.49 -21.55 -7.54
N TYR A 85 0.33 -22.30 -6.44
CA TYR A 85 1.30 -23.30 -6.00
C TYR A 85 0.58 -24.55 -5.51
N ARG A 86 1.14 -25.75 -5.79
CA ARG A 86 0.47 -27.02 -5.51
C ARG A 86 0.76 -27.61 -4.12
N SER A 87 1.65 -27.01 -3.32
CA SER A 87 2.15 -27.69 -2.13
C SER A 87 1.11 -27.71 -0.99
N ALA A 88 0.89 -28.89 -0.41
CA ALA A 88 0.14 -29.08 0.82
C ALA A 88 0.78 -28.38 2.06
N LYS A 89 2.00 -27.84 1.93
CA LYS A 89 2.75 -27.16 2.99
C LYS A 89 3.51 -25.95 2.43
N LEU A 90 3.16 -24.74 2.91
CA LEU A 90 3.70 -23.43 2.51
C LEU A 90 5.25 -23.37 2.50
N LEU A 91 5.91 -24.09 3.42
CA LEU A 91 7.37 -24.12 3.54
C LEU A 91 8.07 -24.96 2.45
N ASP A 92 7.38 -25.92 1.85
CA ASP A 92 7.92 -26.73 0.75
C ASP A 92 7.83 -25.95 -0.58
N ALA A 93 6.80 -25.12 -0.78
CA ALA A 93 6.69 -24.19 -1.92
C ALA A 93 7.74 -23.08 -1.93
N LEU A 94 8.27 -22.70 -0.76
CA LEU A 94 9.36 -21.71 -0.67
C LEU A 94 10.74 -22.29 -1.02
N ASN A 95 10.86 -23.62 -1.10
CA ASN A 95 12.14 -24.32 -1.27
C ASN A 95 12.25 -25.19 -2.53
N GLN A 96 11.15 -25.43 -3.26
CA GLN A 96 11.20 -26.20 -4.50
C GLN A 96 11.37 -25.28 -5.71
N ASP A 97 12.21 -25.72 -6.66
CA ASP A 97 12.32 -25.16 -8.02
C ASP A 97 10.91 -25.25 -8.66
N ALA A 98 10.13 -24.19 -8.50
CA ALA A 98 8.71 -24.12 -8.87
C ALA A 98 8.52 -23.85 -10.36
N THR A 99 9.24 -24.58 -11.20
CA THR A 99 8.94 -24.67 -12.61
C THR A 99 7.80 -25.68 -12.78
N ASP A 100 6.74 -25.27 -13.48
CA ASP A 100 5.89 -26.16 -14.29
C ASP A 100 4.54 -26.66 -13.75
N TYR A 101 3.87 -25.98 -12.82
CA TYR A 101 2.45 -26.32 -12.61
C TYR A 101 1.49 -25.15 -12.53
N VAL A 102 0.92 -24.81 -13.70
CA VAL A 102 -0.44 -24.26 -13.79
C VAL A 102 -1.35 -25.43 -14.07
N ASP A 103 -2.44 -25.52 -13.31
CA ASP A 103 -3.51 -26.46 -13.63
C ASP A 103 -3.96 -26.22 -15.09
N PRO A 104 -3.92 -27.23 -15.98
CA PRO A 104 -4.28 -27.06 -17.39
C PRO A 104 -5.72 -26.56 -17.60
N HIS A 105 -6.56 -26.60 -16.57
CA HIS A 105 -7.93 -26.08 -16.58
C HIS A 105 -8.01 -24.58 -16.25
N LEU A 106 -6.93 -23.95 -15.77
CA LEU A 106 -6.83 -22.50 -15.67
C LEU A 106 -6.50 -21.92 -17.04
N THR A 107 -7.52 -21.72 -17.87
CA THR A 107 -7.40 -21.08 -19.19
C THR A 107 -8.09 -19.72 -19.19
N PRO A 108 -7.63 -18.73 -19.99
CA PRO A 108 -8.31 -17.45 -20.10
C PRO A 108 -9.79 -17.62 -20.49
N GLY A 109 -10.68 -16.98 -19.73
CA GLY A 109 -12.13 -17.11 -19.83
C GLY A 109 -12.74 -18.27 -19.03
N ALA A 110 -11.95 -19.15 -18.42
CA ALA A 110 -12.47 -20.27 -17.64
C ALA A 110 -13.19 -19.76 -16.37
N PRO A 111 -14.41 -20.24 -16.10
CA PRO A 111 -15.08 -19.99 -14.83
C PRO A 111 -14.41 -20.82 -13.74
N ILE A 112 -14.10 -20.18 -12.63
CA ILE A 112 -13.50 -20.77 -11.44
C ILE A 112 -14.19 -20.20 -10.20
N GLU A 113 -13.80 -20.63 -9.01
CA GLU A 113 -14.17 -19.97 -7.76
C GLU A 113 -12.91 -19.49 -7.03
N GLY A 114 -12.99 -18.28 -6.48
CA GLY A 114 -11.94 -17.66 -5.71
C GLY A 114 -12.38 -17.50 -4.25
N ALA A 115 -11.54 -17.90 -3.31
CA ALA A 115 -11.72 -17.63 -1.89
C ALA A 115 -10.55 -16.80 -1.36
N VAL A 116 -10.81 -15.53 -1.07
CA VAL A 116 -9.80 -14.61 -0.55
C VAL A 116 -9.53 -14.93 0.92
N VAL A 117 -8.38 -15.54 1.20
CA VAL A 117 -7.99 -15.93 2.57
C VAL A 117 -7.35 -14.75 3.31
N SER A 118 -6.53 -13.95 2.61
CA SER A 118 -5.90 -12.73 3.12
C SER A 118 -5.49 -11.80 1.97
N SER A 119 -4.96 -10.62 2.27
CA SER A 119 -4.38 -9.72 1.26
C SER A 119 -3.18 -10.30 0.50
N LYS A 120 -2.59 -11.40 1.01
CA LYS A 120 -1.41 -12.05 0.41
C LYS A 120 -1.73 -13.42 -0.19
N THR A 121 -2.90 -13.98 0.09
CA THR A 121 -3.21 -15.36 -0.26
C THR A 121 -4.67 -15.51 -0.69
N ILE A 122 -4.86 -16.15 -1.83
CA ILE A 122 -6.17 -16.54 -2.35
C ILE A 122 -6.16 -18.03 -2.62
N ARG A 123 -7.32 -18.68 -2.58
CA ARG A 123 -7.48 -20.05 -3.07
C ARG A 123 -8.32 -20.02 -4.33
N LEU A 124 -7.88 -20.71 -5.37
CA LEU A 124 -8.59 -20.87 -6.63
C LEU A 124 -9.14 -22.29 -6.70
N ARG A 125 -10.35 -22.47 -7.20
CA ARG A 125 -10.99 -23.77 -7.37
C ARG A 125 -11.55 -23.88 -8.77
N THR A 126 -11.13 -24.90 -9.51
CA THR A 126 -11.73 -25.25 -10.80
C THR A 126 -12.97 -26.11 -10.58
N ASP A 127 -13.76 -26.34 -11.63
CA ASP A 127 -14.91 -27.24 -11.63
C ASP A 127 -14.56 -28.70 -11.26
N GLN A 128 -13.28 -29.07 -11.40
CA GLN A 128 -12.79 -30.45 -11.25
C GLN A 128 -12.17 -30.79 -9.88
N GLY A 129 -12.03 -29.88 -8.91
CA GLY A 129 -11.54 -30.31 -7.59
C GLY A 129 -10.86 -29.27 -6.70
N ALA A 130 -10.02 -29.77 -5.79
CA ALA A 130 -9.54 -29.13 -4.56
C ALA A 130 -8.95 -27.72 -4.75
N GLY A 131 -9.23 -26.82 -3.79
CA GLY A 131 -8.77 -25.44 -3.81
C GLY A 131 -7.25 -25.29 -3.84
N ILE A 132 -6.74 -24.80 -4.96
CA ILE A 132 -5.36 -24.46 -5.29
C ILE A 132 -4.98 -23.17 -4.55
N PRO A 133 -4.05 -23.21 -3.58
CA PRO A 133 -3.59 -22.00 -2.95
C PRO A 133 -2.72 -21.17 -3.92
N ALA A 134 -2.84 -19.85 -3.84
CA ALA A 134 -2.09 -18.92 -4.66
C ALA A 134 -1.65 -17.70 -3.85
N ILE A 135 -0.46 -17.19 -4.16
CA ILE A 135 0.09 -15.96 -3.57
C ILE A 135 -0.39 -14.79 -4.40
N VAL A 136 -0.92 -13.74 -3.75
CA VAL A 136 -1.32 -12.51 -4.43
C VAL A 136 -0.06 -11.67 -4.68
N ASP A 137 0.28 -11.49 -5.95
CA ASP A 137 1.34 -10.56 -6.38
C ASP A 137 0.80 -9.12 -6.42
N SER A 138 -0.43 -8.94 -6.91
CA SER A 138 -1.15 -7.66 -6.89
C SER A 138 -2.67 -7.86 -6.93
N GLN A 139 -3.41 -6.84 -6.50
CA GLN A 139 -4.86 -6.79 -6.57
C GLN A 139 -5.32 -5.41 -7.06
N GLU A 140 -6.40 -5.38 -7.83
CA GLU A 140 -7.01 -4.18 -8.44
C GLU A 140 -8.54 -4.26 -8.29
N LEU A 141 -9.24 -3.14 -8.21
CA LEU A 141 -10.70 -3.10 -8.17
C LEU A 141 -11.25 -2.81 -9.57
N LEU A 142 -12.15 -3.66 -10.07
CA LEU A 142 -12.86 -3.46 -11.32
C LEU A 142 -14.00 -2.46 -11.08
N SER A 143 -13.81 -1.21 -11.51
CA SER A 143 -14.85 -0.18 -11.40
C SER A 143 -16.08 -0.54 -12.24
N THR A 144 -17.24 -0.69 -11.60
CA THR A 144 -18.54 -0.75 -12.29
C THR A 144 -18.82 0.61 -12.94
N ILE A 145 -18.74 0.67 -14.27
CA ILE A 145 -19.05 1.89 -15.04
C ILE A 145 -20.56 2.13 -14.98
N GLN A 146 -21.01 3.12 -14.23
CA GLN A 146 -22.36 3.67 -14.36
C GLN A 146 -22.34 4.87 -15.33
N VAL A 147 -23.06 4.72 -16.44
CA VAL A 147 -23.34 5.76 -17.41
C VAL A 147 -24.42 6.68 -16.85
N THR A 148 -24.16 7.99 -16.71
CA THR A 148 -25.23 8.97 -16.51
C THR A 148 -24.88 10.33 -17.14
N SER A 149 -25.89 10.90 -17.77
CA SER A 149 -25.91 12.00 -18.74
C SER A 149 -25.84 13.42 -18.16
N LYS A 150 -25.25 14.33 -18.95
CA LYS A 150 -25.36 15.83 -19.04
C LYS A 150 -26.83 16.33 -18.97
N PRO A 151 -27.24 17.60 -18.63
CA PRO A 151 -26.58 18.95 -18.68
C PRO A 151 -26.66 19.77 -17.35
N GLU A 152 -26.01 20.93 -17.17
CA GLU A 152 -26.48 22.29 -17.50
C GLU A 152 -25.44 23.31 -16.92
N SER A 153 -25.26 24.45 -17.59
CA SER A 153 -24.27 25.51 -17.34
C SER A 153 -24.41 26.29 -16.02
N ALA A 154 -23.29 26.59 -15.35
CA ALA A 154 -23.18 27.61 -14.29
C ALA A 154 -21.76 28.27 -14.29
N PRO A 155 -21.58 29.46 -13.70
CA PRO A 155 -20.60 30.51 -14.08
C PRO A 155 -19.16 30.24 -13.57
N PRO A 156 -18.12 31.02 -13.98
CA PRO A 156 -16.72 30.60 -13.83
C PRO A 156 -16.30 30.47 -12.36
N PRO A 157 -15.40 29.52 -12.03
CA PRO A 157 -15.07 29.21 -10.64
C PRO A 157 -14.29 30.36 -9.98
N ARG A 158 -14.77 30.75 -8.79
CA ARG A 158 -14.01 31.49 -7.78
C ARG A 158 -12.75 30.69 -7.41
N PRO A 159 -11.63 31.32 -6.97
CA PRO A 159 -10.48 30.60 -6.47
C PRO A 159 -10.93 29.74 -5.29
N GLN A 160 -10.94 28.42 -5.47
CA GLN A 160 -11.40 27.50 -4.45
C GLN A 160 -10.31 27.45 -3.38
N ALA A 161 -10.55 28.16 -2.27
CA ALA A 161 -10.09 27.64 -0.99
C ALA A 161 -10.57 26.18 -0.92
N PHE A 162 -9.71 25.29 -0.45
CA PHE A 162 -9.86 23.84 -0.32
C PHE A 162 -11.14 23.36 0.45
N ALA A 163 -12.32 23.83 0.07
CA ALA A 163 -13.57 23.76 0.82
C ALA A 163 -14.49 22.61 0.34
N ALA A 164 -14.05 21.82 -0.63
CA ALA A 164 -14.77 20.66 -1.14
C ALA A 164 -13.84 19.44 -1.19
N TRP A 165 -13.26 19.08 -0.05
CA TRP A 165 -12.45 17.86 0.07
C TRP A 165 -13.35 16.62 0.10
N ALA A 166 -13.26 15.77 -0.92
CA ALA A 166 -13.61 14.36 -0.76
C ALA A 166 -12.52 13.69 0.10
N PRO A 167 -12.85 12.69 0.94
CA PRO A 167 -11.84 11.98 1.72
C PRO A 167 -10.86 11.29 0.76
N SER A 168 -9.64 11.81 0.67
CA SER A 168 -8.54 11.14 -0.02
C SER A 168 -8.07 9.95 0.83
N SER A 169 -7.86 8.83 0.16
CA SER A 169 -7.29 7.61 0.72
C SER A 169 -5.78 7.49 0.47
N ASP A 170 -5.14 8.58 0.05
CA ASP A 170 -3.69 8.60 -0.17
C ASP A 170 -2.94 8.22 1.11
N LYS A 171 -2.00 7.28 0.95
CA LYS A 171 -1.09 6.86 2.02
C LYS A 171 0.31 7.38 1.72
N VAL A 172 0.87 8.17 2.65
CA VAL A 172 2.25 8.64 2.59
C VAL A 172 3.09 7.88 3.61
N VAL A 173 4.18 7.29 3.15
CA VAL A 173 5.17 6.60 3.99
C VAL A 173 6.56 7.19 3.79
N LEU A 174 7.36 7.19 4.84
CA LEU A 174 8.77 7.50 4.81
C LEU A 174 9.55 6.24 4.44
N LEU A 175 10.47 6.34 3.48
CA LEU A 175 11.46 5.32 3.18
C LEU A 175 12.75 5.64 3.93
N GLU A 176 13.07 4.87 4.97
CA GLU A 176 14.28 5.03 5.78
C GLU A 176 14.90 3.66 6.05
N ASN A 177 16.22 3.54 5.87
CA ASN A 177 16.95 2.28 6.10
C ASN A 177 16.37 1.04 5.38
N SER A 178 15.79 1.24 4.20
CA SER A 178 15.07 0.21 3.43
C SER A 178 13.77 -0.31 4.06
N ASP A 179 13.29 0.35 5.11
CA ASP A 179 11.98 0.12 5.73
C ASP A 179 10.99 1.25 5.38
N PHE A 180 9.71 0.95 5.54
CA PHE A 180 8.62 1.91 5.38
C PHE A 180 8.07 2.29 6.75
N LEU A 181 8.11 3.59 7.06
CA LEU A 181 7.53 4.14 8.28
C LEU A 181 6.28 4.94 7.96
N ASP A 182 5.20 4.66 8.68
CA ASP A 182 3.98 5.46 8.60
C ASP A 182 4.21 6.84 9.23
N LEU A 183 3.72 7.88 8.57
CA LEU A 183 3.74 9.23 9.09
C LEU A 183 2.56 9.48 10.03
N GLU A 184 2.70 10.45 10.92
CA GLU A 184 1.59 10.91 11.72
C GLU A 184 0.56 11.55 10.79
N THR A 185 -0.67 11.03 10.78
CA THR A 185 -1.73 11.56 9.92
C THR A 185 -2.73 12.33 10.77
N GLN A 186 -2.95 13.60 10.44
CA GLN A 186 -3.97 14.43 11.08
C GLN A 186 -4.82 15.15 10.05
N GLU A 187 -6.08 15.39 10.40
CA GLU A 187 -6.96 16.26 9.63
C GLU A 187 -6.54 17.73 9.78
N ILE A 188 -6.59 18.47 8.67
CA ILE A 188 -6.19 19.87 8.61
C ILE A 188 -7.31 20.73 9.18
N LYS A 189 -7.02 21.50 10.23
CA LYS A 189 -7.93 22.55 10.71
C LYS A 189 -7.56 23.88 10.08
N SER A 190 -8.49 24.49 9.36
CA SER A 190 -8.30 25.77 8.69
C SER A 190 -9.00 26.91 9.43
N GLN A 191 -8.34 28.06 9.50
CA GLN A 191 -8.89 29.30 10.03
C GLN A 191 -8.52 30.44 9.09
N ASP A 192 -9.51 31.18 8.58
CA ASP A 192 -9.25 32.41 7.85
C ASP A 192 -8.62 33.45 8.80
N ILE A 193 -7.49 34.02 8.40
CA ILE A 193 -6.75 35.01 9.19
C ILE A 193 -6.73 36.38 8.53
N GLY A 194 -7.56 36.60 7.49
CA GLY A 194 -7.64 37.85 6.74
C GLY A 194 -6.64 37.93 5.59
N ASP A 195 -6.78 38.97 4.76
CA ASP A 195 -5.89 39.29 3.63
C ASP A 195 -5.67 38.14 2.62
N GLY A 196 -6.66 37.25 2.48
CA GLY A 196 -6.55 36.07 1.61
C GLY A 196 -5.54 35.04 2.12
N ALA A 197 -5.25 35.04 3.43
CA ALA A 197 -4.43 34.05 4.09
C ALA A 197 -5.28 33.15 5.00
N VAL A 198 -4.90 31.87 5.07
CA VAL A 198 -5.54 30.85 5.89
C VAL A 198 -4.47 30.22 6.77
N LEU A 199 -4.74 30.09 8.06
CA LEU A 199 -3.89 29.37 8.98
C LEU A 199 -4.34 27.90 9.03
N TYR A 200 -3.46 27.00 8.61
CA TYR A 200 -3.63 25.57 8.85
C TYR A 200 -3.01 25.18 10.18
N SER A 201 -3.70 24.33 10.94
CA SER A 201 -3.28 23.91 12.26
C SER A 201 -3.47 22.41 12.49
N PHE A 202 -2.56 21.86 13.27
CA PHE A 202 -2.48 20.46 13.66
C PHE A 202 -2.30 20.37 15.18
N ALA A 203 -2.92 19.36 15.79
CA ALA A 203 -2.87 19.19 17.23
C ALA A 203 -1.50 18.70 17.70
N GLY A 204 -1.07 19.15 18.89
CA GLY A 204 0.19 18.76 19.49
C GLY A 204 1.38 19.60 19.02
N ALA A 205 2.38 19.75 19.89
CA ALA A 205 3.57 20.55 19.66
C ALA A 205 4.70 19.80 18.92
N SER A 206 4.60 18.47 18.81
CA SER A 206 5.64 17.65 18.18
C SER A 206 5.05 16.39 17.56
N SER A 207 5.64 15.93 16.46
CA SER A 207 5.28 14.65 15.86
C SER A 207 5.90 13.48 16.65
N PRO A 208 5.18 12.36 16.85
CA PRO A 208 5.79 11.14 17.37
C PRO A 208 6.69 10.46 16.31
N VAL A 209 6.53 10.80 15.03
CA VAL A 209 7.32 10.23 13.93
C VAL A 209 8.55 11.09 13.71
N ARG A 210 9.72 10.48 13.93
CA ARG A 210 11.00 11.18 13.97
C ARG A 210 11.92 10.63 12.90
N VAL A 211 12.36 11.51 12.02
CA VAL A 211 13.16 11.21 10.84
C VAL A 211 14.62 11.45 11.17
N ALA A 212 15.47 10.46 10.93
CA ALA A 212 16.90 10.58 11.16
C ALA A 212 17.62 11.24 9.97
N SER A 213 17.12 11.03 8.75
CA SER A 213 17.67 11.68 7.55
C SER A 213 17.22 13.13 7.43
N ASN A 214 18.18 14.05 7.24
CA ASN A 214 17.90 15.43 6.84
C ASN A 214 17.51 15.56 5.35
N LYS A 215 17.57 14.47 4.58
CA LYS A 215 17.04 14.38 3.20
C LYS A 215 16.12 13.18 3.08
N PRO A 216 14.91 13.24 3.66
CA PRO A 216 14.00 12.12 3.63
C PRO A 216 13.47 11.85 2.23
N VAL A 217 13.07 10.61 2.01
CA VAL A 217 12.41 10.16 0.79
C VAL A 217 11.05 9.62 1.18
N PHE A 218 10.00 10.11 0.53
CA PHE A 218 8.64 9.68 0.79
C PHE A 218 8.09 8.93 -0.40
N LEU A 219 7.24 7.95 -0.12
CA LEU A 219 6.43 7.27 -1.10
C LEU A 219 4.96 7.60 -0.85
N VAL A 220 4.30 8.05 -1.89
CA VAL A 220 2.87 8.34 -1.89
C VAL A 220 2.18 7.28 -2.72
N MET A 221 1.33 6.51 -2.06
CA MET A 221 0.52 5.46 -2.65
C MET A 221 -0.90 6.02 -2.80
N ALA A 222 -1.32 6.16 -4.05
CA ALA A 222 -2.69 6.50 -4.39
C ALA A 222 -3.48 5.20 -4.57
N GLU A 223 -4.73 5.16 -4.08
CA GLU A 223 -5.59 3.98 -4.26
C GLU A 223 -6.07 3.82 -5.71
N SER A 224 -6.04 4.88 -6.50
CA SER A 224 -6.47 4.87 -7.91
C SER A 224 -5.66 5.83 -8.77
N GLU A 225 -5.67 5.60 -10.08
CA GLU A 225 -5.05 6.47 -11.08
C GLU A 225 -5.58 7.91 -11.00
N SER A 226 -6.90 8.08 -10.80
CA SER A 226 -7.55 9.37 -10.63
C SER A 226 -7.09 10.14 -9.39
N ALA A 227 -6.63 9.44 -8.35
CA ALA A 227 -6.08 10.05 -7.13
C ALA A 227 -4.58 10.38 -7.26
N SER A 228 -3.88 9.81 -8.25
CA SER A 228 -2.42 9.98 -8.38
C SER A 228 -1.97 11.35 -8.91
N GLY A 229 -2.89 12.18 -9.41
CA GLY A 229 -2.58 13.44 -10.08
C GLY A 229 -2.37 14.67 -9.19
N GLY A 230 -2.59 14.57 -7.89
CA GLY A 230 -2.57 15.74 -7.01
C GLY A 230 -1.18 16.34 -6.81
N ASN A 231 -1.03 17.65 -6.92
CA ASN A 231 0.17 18.38 -6.51
C ASN A 231 0.53 18.04 -5.05
N MET A 232 1.81 18.07 -4.74
CA MET A 232 2.29 17.84 -3.37
C MET A 232 3.10 19.04 -2.91
N GLU A 233 2.96 19.37 -1.63
CA GLU A 233 3.69 20.44 -0.99
C GLU A 233 4.33 19.93 0.29
N LEU A 234 5.63 20.20 0.47
CA LEU A 234 6.33 20.02 1.73
C LEU A 234 6.49 21.39 2.38
N SER A 235 6.13 21.51 3.65
CA SER A 235 6.22 22.77 4.35
C SER A 235 6.73 22.60 5.77
N ARG A 236 7.48 23.60 6.24
CA ARG A 236 7.89 23.68 7.65
C ARG A 236 6.75 24.26 8.48
N LEU A 237 6.49 23.64 9.64
CA LEU A 237 5.50 24.08 10.60
C LEU A 237 6.12 25.01 11.65
N GLN A 238 5.33 25.99 12.08
CA GLN A 238 5.61 26.82 13.24
C GLN A 238 4.98 26.16 14.47
N VAL A 239 5.80 25.87 15.49
CA VAL A 239 5.32 25.29 16.74
C VAL A 239 5.05 26.40 17.75
N GLY A 240 3.84 26.45 18.30
CA GLY A 240 3.48 27.44 19.31
C GLY A 240 2.15 27.11 19.98
N GLN A 241 1.99 27.51 21.24
CA GLN A 241 0.72 27.36 21.99
C GLN A 241 0.16 25.92 21.99
N GLY A 242 1.04 24.92 22.00
CA GLY A 242 0.63 23.50 22.00
C GLY A 242 0.13 22.96 20.65
N ALA A 243 0.27 23.73 19.57
CA ALA A 243 -0.14 23.37 18.22
C ALA A 243 1.00 23.57 17.22
N ARG A 244 0.88 22.89 16.07
CA ARG A 244 1.71 23.10 14.90
C ARG A 244 0.90 23.85 13.86
N GLN A 245 1.46 24.92 13.30
CA GLN A 245 0.74 25.87 12.47
C GLN A 245 1.48 26.16 11.17
N MET A 246 0.73 26.41 10.12
CA MET A 246 1.26 26.76 8.80
C MET A 246 0.40 27.85 8.17
N PRO A 247 0.90 29.08 8.02
CA PRO A 247 0.20 30.10 7.25
C PRO A 247 0.26 29.77 5.76
N TYR A 248 -0.91 29.78 5.12
CA TYR A 248 -1.13 29.51 3.71
C TYR A 248 -1.70 30.75 3.02
N SER A 249 -1.17 31.09 1.85
CA SER A 249 -1.65 32.23 1.06
C SER A 249 -2.51 31.73 -0.09
N LEU A 250 -3.80 32.05 -0.09
CA LEU A 250 -4.72 31.69 -1.17
C LEU A 250 -4.35 32.42 -2.47
N THR A 251 -3.90 33.68 -2.36
CA THR A 251 -3.49 34.49 -3.53
C THR A 251 -2.25 33.94 -4.23
N ARG A 252 -1.34 33.29 -3.51
CA ARG A 252 -0.13 32.68 -4.06
C ARG A 252 -0.25 31.17 -4.25
N ASN A 253 -1.39 30.59 -3.85
CA ASN A 253 -1.66 29.15 -3.79
C ASN A 253 -0.47 28.33 -3.27
N ARG A 254 0.12 28.77 -2.15
CA ARG A 254 1.25 28.10 -1.50
C ARG A 254 1.36 28.47 -0.04
N SER A 255 1.98 27.60 0.75
CA SER A 255 2.36 27.95 2.12
C SER A 255 3.48 28.98 2.14
N ALA A 256 3.54 29.76 3.23
CA ALA A 256 4.60 30.75 3.42
C ALA A 256 5.99 30.10 3.63
N SER A 257 6.03 28.81 3.98
CA SER A 257 7.25 28.05 4.30
C SER A 257 7.38 26.78 3.45
N SER A 258 6.97 26.88 2.17
CA SER A 258 7.07 25.80 1.19
C SER A 258 8.52 25.49 0.87
N LEU A 259 8.85 24.20 0.82
CA LEU A 259 10.19 23.67 0.59
C LEU A 259 10.26 22.92 -0.73
N PRO A 260 11.35 23.06 -1.48
CA PRO A 260 11.48 22.45 -2.80
C PRO A 260 11.57 20.92 -2.70
N ILE A 261 10.68 20.25 -3.42
CA ILE A 261 10.67 18.79 -3.58
C ILE A 261 10.78 18.41 -5.06
N THR A 262 11.27 17.20 -5.32
CA THR A 262 11.26 16.58 -6.63
C THR A 262 10.39 15.34 -6.57
N VAL A 263 9.31 15.34 -7.36
CA VAL A 263 8.40 14.22 -7.48
C VAL A 263 8.77 13.41 -8.72
N THR A 264 8.93 12.12 -8.53
CA THR A 264 9.09 11.13 -9.61
C THR A 264 7.93 10.15 -9.52
N GLN A 265 7.44 9.63 -10.63
CA GLN A 265 6.30 8.71 -10.65
C GLN A 265 6.73 7.35 -11.22
N PRO A 266 7.20 6.43 -10.36
CA PRO A 266 7.59 5.09 -10.79
C PRO A 266 6.43 4.26 -11.37
N SER A 267 5.19 4.52 -10.94
CA SER A 267 4.01 3.85 -11.48
C SER A 267 2.77 4.75 -11.37
N VAL A 268 1.66 4.31 -11.97
CA VAL A 268 0.38 5.03 -11.94
C VAL A 268 -0.06 5.35 -10.50
N THR A 269 0.11 4.41 -9.56
CA THR A 269 -0.34 4.56 -8.17
C THR A 269 0.77 4.90 -7.18
N LEU A 270 2.03 4.96 -7.63
CA LEU A 270 3.18 5.20 -6.77
C LEU A 270 3.95 6.43 -7.21
N ARG A 271 4.13 7.37 -6.28
CA ARG A 271 4.97 8.56 -6.45
C ARG A 271 6.06 8.57 -5.40
N LYS A 272 7.27 8.92 -5.83
CA LYS A 272 8.43 9.08 -4.96
C LYS A 272 8.76 10.57 -4.87
N VAL A 273 8.71 11.09 -3.65
CA VAL A 273 9.01 12.48 -3.32
C VAL A 273 10.40 12.53 -2.68
N ASN A 274 11.30 13.28 -3.29
CA ASN A 274 12.64 13.53 -2.77
C ASN A 274 12.73 14.98 -2.33
N VAL A 275 13.24 15.24 -1.13
CA VAL A 275 13.56 16.60 -0.70
C VAL A 275 14.83 17.07 -1.39
N ARG A 276 14.79 18.26 -2.02
CA ARG A 276 15.90 18.78 -2.81
C ARG A 276 17.07 19.21 -1.92
N ASP A 277 16.75 19.99 -0.90
CA ASP A 277 17.72 20.58 0.03
C ASP A 277 17.65 19.91 1.41
N PRO A 278 18.76 19.82 2.16
CA PRO A 278 18.72 19.31 3.53
C PRO A 278 17.73 20.08 4.40
N LEU A 279 16.86 19.37 5.11
CA LEU A 279 15.93 19.92 6.06
C LEU A 279 16.65 20.25 7.38
N PRO A 280 16.51 21.47 7.92
CA PRO A 280 16.96 21.77 9.27
C PRO A 280 16.09 21.03 10.31
N PRO A 281 16.54 20.92 11.57
CA PRO A 281 15.70 20.36 12.63
C PRO A 281 14.38 21.13 12.80
N GLY A 282 13.28 20.41 13.02
CA GLY A 282 11.95 20.99 13.24
C GLY A 282 10.79 20.10 12.79
N GLU A 283 9.59 20.68 12.82
CA GLU A 283 8.34 20.03 12.45
C GLU A 283 7.94 20.32 11.00
N TYR A 284 7.45 19.31 10.30
CA TYR A 284 7.13 19.37 8.88
C TYR A 284 5.79 18.72 8.58
N VAL A 285 5.19 19.13 7.47
CA VAL A 285 3.99 18.52 6.91
C VAL A 285 4.15 18.31 5.42
N ILE A 286 3.68 17.15 4.93
CA ILE A 286 3.38 16.94 3.53
C ILE A 286 1.88 17.12 3.34
N LEU A 287 1.52 17.99 2.40
CA LEU A 287 0.17 18.16 1.92
C LEU A 287 0.05 17.53 0.55
N VAL A 288 -1.01 16.77 0.36
CA VAL A 288 -1.39 16.20 -0.94
C VAL A 288 -2.63 16.97 -1.40
N GLU A 289 -2.60 17.48 -2.63
CA GLU A 289 -3.72 18.18 -3.22
C GLU A 289 -4.97 17.30 -3.20
N ASN A 290 -6.13 17.91 -2.95
CA ASN A 290 -7.41 17.24 -2.75
C ASN A 290 -7.49 16.33 -1.51
N SER A 291 -6.51 16.38 -0.60
CA SER A 291 -6.59 15.73 0.71
C SER A 291 -6.91 16.73 1.83
N ASN A 292 -7.78 16.33 2.76
CA ASN A 292 -8.02 17.05 4.01
C ASN A 292 -7.03 16.65 5.12
N ARG A 293 -6.01 15.85 4.81
CA ARG A 293 -5.05 15.31 5.76
C ARG A 293 -3.65 15.87 5.53
N GLY A 294 -2.97 16.21 6.62
CA GLY A 294 -1.54 16.46 6.65
C GLY A 294 -0.80 15.22 7.14
N PHE A 295 0.35 14.95 6.53
CA PHE A 295 1.27 13.89 6.96
C PHE A 295 2.47 14.53 7.65
N LEU A 296 2.51 14.40 8.97
CA LEU A 296 3.43 15.12 9.86
C LEU A 296 4.63 14.27 10.26
N PHE A 297 5.76 14.95 10.44
CA PHE A 297 7.00 14.36 10.94
C PHE A 297 7.94 15.40 11.55
N GLU A 298 8.83 14.95 12.43
CA GLU A 298 9.91 15.73 13.03
C GLU A 298 11.25 15.35 12.37
N VAL A 299 12.05 16.34 11.95
CA VAL A 299 13.48 16.14 11.64
C VAL A 299 14.28 16.55 12.85
N ARG A 300 15.20 15.68 13.28
CA ARG A 300 16.10 15.94 14.42
C ARG A 300 17.43 16.54 14.02
#